data_AF-A0A4Y2S6Y2-F1
#
_entry.id   AF-A0A4Y2S6Y2-F1
#
_cell.length_a   1.000
_cell.length_b   1.000
_cell.length_c   1.000
_cell.angle_alpha   90.00
_cell.angle_beta   90.00
_cell.angle_gamma   90.00
#
_symmetry.space_group_name_H-M   'P 1'
#
loop_
_entity.id
_entity.type
_entity.pdbx_description
1 polymer ?
#
loop_
_entity_poly.entity_id
_entity_poly.type
_entity_poly.pdbx_seq_one_letter_code
_entity_poly.pdbx_strand_id
1 'polypeptide(L)'
;METYEKIKKQVVVIGQDVDVLVLLNALTPDYMDILMLKEGKGKIKDRFYSSEGLWNCNLVIECKKSNLFLHAISGCDTTSGFYLKGKLQAVQLYIIINIECVWLKKSRKN
;
A
#
# COMPACT_ATOMS: atom_id res chain seq x y z
N MET A 1 -19.27 -1.66 -27.71
CA MET A 1 -18.01 -1.00 -27.29
C MET A 1 -17.00 -2.10 -27.10
N GLU A 2 -15.95 -2.11 -27.92
CA GLU A 2 -14.86 -3.08 -27.86
C GLU A 2 -14.18 -3.06 -26.49
N THR A 3 -14.25 -4.16 -25.75
CA THR A 3 -13.42 -4.38 -24.56
C THR A 3 -12.01 -4.67 -25.03
N TYR A 4 -11.22 -3.63 -25.27
CA TYR A 4 -9.78 -3.76 -25.39
C TYR A 4 -9.28 -4.40 -24.09
N GLU A 5 -8.83 -5.66 -24.14
CA GLU A 5 -7.98 -6.21 -23.09
C GLU A 5 -6.75 -5.31 -23.03
N LYS A 6 -6.75 -4.41 -22.05
CA LYS A 6 -5.65 -3.49 -21.83
C LYS A 6 -4.48 -4.35 -21.38
N ILE A 7 -3.54 -4.61 -22.28
CA ILE A 7 -2.30 -5.36 -21.97
C ILE A 7 -1.71 -4.73 -20.71
N LYS A 8 -1.81 -5.44 -19.58
CA LYS A 8 -1.34 -4.97 -18.28
C LYS A 8 0.19 -4.94 -18.38
N LYS A 9 0.77 -3.74 -18.35
CA LYS A 9 2.23 -3.59 -18.42
C LYS A 9 2.80 -4.03 -17.08
N GLN A 10 3.80 -4.90 -17.11
CA GLN A 10 4.44 -5.43 -15.91
C GLN A 10 5.87 -4.90 -15.79
N VAL A 11 6.22 -4.43 -14.59
CA VAL A 11 7.56 -3.98 -14.24
C VAL A 11 8.10 -4.86 -13.12
N VAL A 12 9.30 -5.40 -13.30
CA VAL A 12 10.00 -6.17 -12.26
C VAL A 12 11.03 -5.29 -11.58
N VAL A 13 10.97 -5.20 -10.26
CA VAL A 13 11.88 -4.43 -9.41
C VAL A 13 12.66 -5.41 -8.55
N ILE A 14 13.98 -5.33 -8.57
CA ILE A 14 14.84 -6.14 -7.69
C ILE A 14 15.22 -5.27 -6.50
N GLY A 15 14.92 -5.72 -5.29
CA GLY A 15 15.21 -4.94 -4.09
C GLY A 15 15.13 -5.74 -2.80
N GLN A 16 15.73 -5.23 -1.73
CA GLN A 16 15.68 -5.91 -0.43
C GLN A 16 14.57 -5.40 0.48
N ASP A 17 14.16 -4.15 0.35
CA ASP A 17 13.21 -3.51 1.26
C ASP A 17 11.79 -3.50 0.69
N VAL A 18 10.82 -4.00 1.46
CA VAL A 18 9.41 -4.06 1.03
C VAL A 18 8.77 -2.69 0.98
N ASP A 19 9.32 -1.70 1.70
CA ASP A 19 8.84 -0.32 1.68
C ASP A 19 8.98 0.28 0.27
N VAL A 20 9.96 -0.17 -0.53
CA VAL A 20 10.10 0.22 -1.94
C VAL A 20 8.88 -0.20 -2.76
N LEU A 21 8.33 -1.39 -2.54
CA LEU A 21 7.13 -1.84 -3.23
C LEU A 21 5.91 -0.99 -2.85
N VAL A 22 5.78 -0.61 -1.57
CA VAL A 22 4.70 0.25 -1.09
C VAL A 22 4.76 1.63 -1.74
N LEU A 23 5.96 2.23 -1.80
CA LEU A 23 6.18 3.54 -2.42
C LEU A 23 5.91 3.51 -3.93
N LEU A 24 6.47 2.52 -4.63
CA LEU A 24 6.30 2.38 -6.07
C LEU A 24 4.83 2.15 -6.43
N ASN A 25 4.12 1.32 -5.67
CA ASN A 25 2.70 1.06 -5.90
C ASN A 25 1.84 2.32 -5.73
N ALA A 26 2.23 3.24 -4.84
CA ALA A 26 1.52 4.51 -4.68
C ALA A 26 1.78 5.50 -5.83
N LEU A 27 2.91 5.38 -6.52
CA LEU A 27 3.30 6.25 -7.63
C LEU A 27 2.89 5.71 -9.00
N THR A 28 2.67 4.40 -9.13
CA THR A 28 2.31 3.78 -10.40
C THR A 28 0.82 3.86 -10.71
N PRO A 29 0.46 4.09 -11.98
CA PRO A 29 -0.94 4.03 -12.42
C PRO A 29 -1.54 2.62 -12.30
N ASP A 30 -2.85 2.56 -12.08
CA ASP A 30 -3.66 1.35 -11.88
C ASP A 30 -3.58 0.28 -13.00
N TYR A 31 -3.13 0.66 -14.20
CA TYR A 31 -3.01 -0.24 -15.35
C TYR A 31 -1.62 -0.91 -15.46
N MET A 32 -0.70 -0.57 -14.55
CA MET A 32 0.61 -1.21 -14.43
C MET A 32 0.64 -2.12 -13.20
N ASP A 33 1.23 -3.30 -13.33
CA ASP A 33 1.54 -4.17 -12.19
C ASP A 33 3.04 -4.13 -11.89
N ILE A 34 3.36 -3.97 -10.62
CA ILE A 34 4.74 -4.05 -10.13
C ILE A 34 4.94 -5.39 -9.45
N LEU A 35 5.92 -6.15 -9.93
CA LEU A 35 6.46 -7.32 -9.25
C LEU A 35 7.78 -6.94 -8.59
N MET A 36 7.93 -7.19 -7.30
CA MET A 36 9.20 -7.06 -6.61
C MET A 36 9.81 -8.44 -6.37
N LEU A 37 11.02 -8.65 -6.88
CA LEU A 37 11.88 -9.77 -6.53
C LEU A 37 12.75 -9.38 -5.34
N LYS A 38 12.49 -10.02 -4.20
CA LYS A 38 13.35 -9.94 -3.02
C LYS A 38 14.30 -11.12 -3.02
N GLU A 39 15.59 -10.81 -3.15
CA GLU A 39 16.65 -11.79 -3.05
C GLU A 39 16.68 -12.40 -1.64
N GLY A 40 16.73 -13.72 -1.60
CA GLY A 40 16.93 -14.50 -0.39
C GLY A 40 18.35 -14.31 0.15
N LYS A 41 18.50 -14.47 1.47
CA LYS A 41 19.81 -14.48 2.13
C LYS A 41 20.07 -15.85 2.77
N GLY A 42 21.25 -16.41 2.52
CA GLY A 42 21.65 -17.71 3.08
C GLY A 42 20.75 -18.86 2.62
N LYS A 43 20.05 -19.49 3.57
CA LYS A 43 19.11 -20.61 3.29
C LYS A 43 17.71 -20.14 2.87
N ILE A 44 17.45 -18.83 2.92
CA ILE A 44 16.15 -18.27 2.54
C ILE A 44 16.13 -18.17 1.01
N LYS A 45 15.07 -18.70 0.38
CA LYS A 45 14.84 -18.56 -1.06
C LYS A 45 14.35 -17.16 -1.42
N ASP A 46 14.58 -16.78 -2.67
CA ASP A 46 14.00 -15.57 -3.25
C ASP A 46 12.48 -15.57 -3.15
N ARG A 47 11.90 -14.38 -3.03
CA ARG A 47 10.45 -14.18 -2.94
C ARG A 47 9.98 -13.12 -3.91
N PHE A 48 8.88 -13.41 -4.59
CA PHE A 48 8.16 -12.42 -5.37
C PHE A 48 7.03 -11.81 -4.55
N TYR A 49 6.92 -10.50 -4.62
CA TYR A 49 5.80 -9.73 -4.08
C TYR A 49 5.12 -9.01 -5.24
N SER A 50 3.82 -9.20 -5.39
CA SER A 50 3.04 -8.50 -6.43
C SER A 50 2.26 -7.35 -5.80
N SER A 51 2.25 -6.22 -6.50
CA SER A 51 1.37 -5.09 -6.18
C SER A 51 -0.11 -5.50 -6.26
N GLU A 52 -0.45 -6.49 -7.09
CA GLU A 52 -1.80 -7.02 -7.21
C GLU A 52 -2.33 -7.63 -5.90
N GLY A 53 -1.46 -8.34 -5.18
CA GLY A 53 -1.80 -8.98 -3.90
C GLY A 53 -2.11 -7.99 -2.78
N LEU A 54 -1.59 -6.76 -2.87
CA LEU A 54 -1.87 -5.69 -1.90
C LEU A 54 -3.33 -5.20 -1.97
N TRP A 55 -3.99 -5.24 -3.14
CA TRP A 55 -5.36 -4.74 -3.31
C TRP A 55 -6.42 -5.66 -2.72
N ASN A 56 -6.11 -6.93 -2.46
CA ASN A 56 -7.08 -7.88 -1.92
C ASN A 56 -7.46 -7.59 -0.45
N CYS A 57 -6.79 -6.64 0.18
CA CYS A 57 -7.24 -6.07 1.44
C CYS A 57 -8.22 -4.92 1.14
N ASN A 58 -9.50 -5.06 1.52
CA ASN A 58 -10.52 -4.00 1.42
C ASN A 58 -10.06 -2.64 1.98
N LEU A 59 -9.15 -2.65 2.96
CA LEU A 59 -8.51 -1.45 3.51
C LEU A 59 -7.60 -0.73 2.51
N VAL A 60 -6.87 -1.44 1.66
CA VAL A 60 -5.86 -0.89 0.75
C VAL A 60 -6.50 -0.24 -0.50
N ILE A 61 -7.67 -0.70 -0.92
CA ILE A 61 -8.41 -0.14 -2.07
C ILE A 61 -8.86 1.31 -1.78
N GLU A 62 -9.50 1.55 -0.62
CA GLU A 62 -9.85 2.90 -0.15
C GLU A 62 -8.59 3.76 0.09
N CYS A 63 -7.47 3.11 0.45
CA CYS A 63 -6.21 3.77 0.76
C CYS A 63 -5.26 3.95 -0.43
N LYS A 64 -5.65 3.58 -1.66
CA LYS A 64 -4.79 3.70 -2.84
C LYS A 64 -4.20 5.12 -2.99
N LYS A 65 -5.03 6.12 -2.71
CA LYS A 65 -4.66 7.55 -2.71
C LYS A 65 -3.88 8.01 -1.47
N SER A 66 -3.92 7.23 -0.39
CA SER A 66 -3.31 7.55 0.89
C SER A 66 -2.24 6.55 1.32
N ASN A 67 -1.77 5.65 0.45
CA ASN A 67 -0.71 4.69 0.77
C ASN A 67 0.55 5.39 1.29
N LEU A 68 0.91 6.53 0.71
CA LEU A 68 2.01 7.38 1.20
C LEU A 68 1.72 7.99 2.58
N PHE A 69 0.48 8.40 2.82
CA PHE A 69 0.06 8.95 4.11
C PHE A 69 0.06 7.86 5.20
N LEU A 70 -0.46 6.67 4.87
CA LEU A 70 -0.47 5.50 5.75
C LEU A 70 0.97 5.07 6.08
N HIS A 71 1.85 5.02 5.08
CA HIS A 71 3.26 4.73 5.28
C HIS A 71 3.94 5.79 6.15
N ALA A 72 3.65 7.09 5.94
CA ALA A 72 4.22 8.18 6.75
C ALA A 72 3.81 8.10 8.22
N ILE A 73 2.56 7.74 8.53
CA ILE A 73 2.08 7.63 9.91
C ILE A 73 2.46 6.30 10.58
N SER A 74 2.52 5.20 9.81
CA SER A 74 2.93 3.90 10.36
C SER A 74 4.45 3.82 10.52
N GLY A 75 5.18 4.48 9.63
CA GLY A 75 6.63 4.41 9.51
C GLY A 75 7.14 3.13 8.82
N CYS A 76 8.44 3.09 8.55
CA CYS A 76 9.18 1.99 7.91
C CYS A 76 9.54 0.88 8.91
N ASP A 77 10.18 -0.21 8.45
CA ASP A 77 10.49 -1.38 9.29
C ASP A 77 11.28 -1.11 10.58
N THR A 78 12.10 -0.06 10.61
CA THR A 78 12.92 0.28 11.79
C THR A 78 12.38 1.47 12.60
N THR A 79 11.40 2.19 12.08
CA THR A 79 10.94 3.45 12.67
C THR A 79 9.42 3.53 12.62
N SER A 80 8.76 3.67 13.76
CA SER A 80 7.33 4.03 13.79
C SER A 80 7.15 5.53 13.55
N GLY A 81 6.13 5.93 12.80
CA GLY A 81 5.84 7.35 12.54
C GLY A 81 5.42 8.12 13.81
N PHE A 82 4.78 7.42 14.76
CA PHE A 82 4.38 7.99 16.05
C PHE A 82 5.18 7.39 17.21
N TYR A 83 5.63 8.24 18.12
CA TYR A 83 6.32 7.84 19.35
C TYR A 83 5.42 6.96 20.22
N LEU A 84 5.94 5.84 20.72
CA LEU A 84 5.23 4.85 21.55
C LEU A 84 3.99 4.21 20.92
N LYS A 85 3.81 4.31 19.59
CA LYS A 85 2.71 3.67 18.88
C LYS A 85 3.24 2.67 17.86
N GLY A 86 2.80 1.42 17.99
CA GLY A 86 3.11 0.38 17.00
C GLY A 86 2.39 0.62 15.67
N LYS A 87 2.93 0.05 14.58
CA LYS A 87 2.37 0.17 13.22
C LYS A 87 0.87 -0.15 13.15
N LEU A 88 0.43 -1.22 13.83
CA LEU A 88 -0.98 -1.61 13.88
C LEU A 88 -1.87 -0.55 14.53
N GLN A 89 -1.39 0.10 15.60
CA GLN A 89 -2.14 1.17 16.26
C GLN A 89 -2.22 2.42 15.39
N ALA A 90 -1.18 2.73 14.62
CA ALA A 90 -1.18 3.84 13.66
C ALA A 90 -2.17 3.60 12.50
N VAL A 91 -2.19 2.38 11.94
CA VAL A 91 -3.17 1.97 10.91
C VAL A 91 -4.59 2.02 11.48
N GLN A 92 -4.81 1.52 12.69
CA GLN A 92 -6.12 1.56 13.34
C GLN A 92 -6.59 3.00 13.58
N LEU A 93 -5.70 3.89 14.00
CA LEU A 93 -6.00 5.31 14.15
C LEU A 93 -6.42 5.95 12.82
N TYR A 94 -5.72 5.63 11.73
CA TYR A 94 -6.09 6.11 10.38
C TYR A 94 -7.49 5.68 9.96
N ILE A 95 -7.86 4.43 10.25
CA ILE A 95 -9.20 3.90 9.95
C ILE A 95 -10.26 4.66 10.76
N ILE A 96 -10.04 4.85 12.07
CA ILE A 96 -10.95 5.59 12.95
C ILE A 96 -11.16 7.02 12.44
N ILE A 97 -10.07 7.74 12.14
CA ILE A 97 -10.13 9.12 11.65
C ILE A 97 -10.86 9.20 10.30
N ASN A 98 -10.65 8.23 9.39
CA ASN A 98 -11.34 8.22 8.10
C ASN A 98 -12.84 8.01 8.26
N ILE A 99 -13.27 7.07 9.10
CA ILE A 99 -14.70 6.80 9.36
C ILE A 99 -15.37 8.06 9.94
N GLU A 100 -14.76 8.67 10.96
CA GLU A 100 -15.23 9.93 11.56
C GLU A 100 -15.30 11.06 10.51
N CYS A 101 -14.27 11.22 9.68
CA CYS A 101 -14.25 12.25 8.64
C CYS A 101 -15.33 12.03 7.57
N VAL A 102 -15.58 10.79 7.17
CA VAL A 102 -16.67 10.42 6.23
C VAL A 102 -18.03 10.72 6.87
N TRP A 103 -18.20 10.36 8.14
CA TRP A 103 -19.44 10.60 8.89
C TRP A 103 -19.71 12.11 9.05
N LEU A 104 -18.70 12.89 9.44
CA LEU A 104 -18.78 14.36 9.55
C LEU A 104 -19.04 15.05 8.21
N LYS A 105 -18.49 14.54 7.10
CA LYS A 105 -18.79 15.06 5.75
C LYS A 105 -20.22 14.74 5.33
N LYS A 106 -20.75 13.59 5.75
CA LYS A 106 -22.13 13.18 5.45
C LYS A 106 -23.15 13.97 6.30
N SER A 107 -22.84 14.20 7.58
CA SER A 107 -23.65 15.01 8.48
C SER A 107 -23.68 16.50 8.10
N ARG A 108 -22.67 17.03 7.40
CA ARG A 108 -22.65 18.41 6.90
C ARG A 108 -23.37 18.61 5.56
N LYS A 109 -23.77 17.52 4.90
CA LYS A 109 -24.53 17.53 3.64
C LYS A 109 -26.04 17.30 3.84
N ASN A 110 -26.45 17.01 5.08
CA ASN A 110 -27.84 17.01 5.53
C ASN A 110 -28.12 18.31 6.27
#